data_AF-C6TC30-F1
#
_entry.id   AF-C6TC30-F1
#
_cell.length_a   1.000
_cell.length_b   1.000
_cell.length_c   1.000
_cell.angle_alpha   90.00
_cell.angle_beta   90.00
_cell.angle_gamma   90.00
#
_symmetry.space_group_name_H-M   'P 1'
#
loop_
_entity.id
_entity.type
_entity.pdbx_description
1 polymer ?
#
loop_
_entity_poly.entity_id
_entity_poly.type
_entity_poly.pdbx_seq_one_letter_code
_entity_poly.pdbx_strand_id
1 'polypeptide(L)'
;MVIISNSSRRSSVTIEKVKGLGFDASLFLGVITSGELTHQYLQRRDDPWFAALGRSCIHFTWNGRGAIPLEGLDLRVVENVEEAEFVLAHGTEALGNADGSSCSMKLEDMERILELCAAKGIPMVVANPDYVTVEARDLRVMPGTLAAKYEKLGGEVKWMGKPDEIIYKSAMAMAGTDVSDCIAVGDSFHHDIKSANAAGIESVFITGGIHATELGLHGFGEVADSSSVQSLATKYEAYPFYVLRAFTW
;
A
#
# COMPACT_ATOMS: atom_id res chain seq x y z
N MET A 1 -4.57 -17.58 9.46
CA MET A 1 -4.16 -16.74 8.32
C MET A 1 -4.15 -15.27 8.74
N VAL A 2 -3.17 -14.47 8.30
CA VAL A 2 -3.17 -13.01 8.49
C VAL A 2 -3.43 -12.36 7.13
N ILE A 3 -4.37 -11.41 7.05
CA ILE A 3 -4.62 -10.66 5.82
C ILE A 3 -3.62 -9.51 5.72
N ILE A 4 -2.92 -9.41 4.60
CA ILE A 4 -1.95 -8.34 4.33
C ILE A 4 -2.41 -7.52 3.12
N SER A 5 -2.48 -6.19 3.24
CA SER A 5 -2.94 -5.31 2.16
C SER A 5 -2.19 -3.99 2.08
N ASN A 6 -1.95 -3.49 0.86
CA ASN A 6 -1.39 -2.14 0.66
C ASN A 6 -2.40 -1.01 0.89
N SER A 7 -3.63 -1.32 1.33
CA SER A 7 -4.64 -0.31 1.65
C SER A 7 -4.10 0.76 2.60
N SER A 8 -4.39 2.03 2.29
CA SER A 8 -4.12 3.16 3.19
C SER A 8 -5.07 3.26 4.37
N ARG A 9 -6.05 2.35 4.49
CA ARG A 9 -6.98 2.28 5.61
C ARG A 9 -6.37 1.56 6.79
N ARG A 10 -6.85 1.85 8.01
CA ARG A 10 -6.58 1.08 9.23
C ARG A 10 -7.02 -0.37 9.09
N SER A 11 -6.41 -1.28 9.85
CA SER A 11 -6.77 -2.71 9.83
C SER A 11 -8.22 -2.97 10.20
N SER A 12 -8.78 -2.16 11.10
CA SER A 12 -10.19 -2.23 11.51
C SER A 12 -11.17 -2.04 10.35
N VAL A 13 -10.88 -1.13 9.43
CA VAL A 13 -11.73 -0.89 8.25
C VAL A 13 -11.68 -2.08 7.29
N THR A 14 -10.49 -2.66 7.11
CA THR A 14 -10.29 -3.79 6.21
C THR A 14 -10.97 -5.06 6.74
N ILE A 15 -10.90 -5.34 8.05
CA ILE A 15 -11.59 -6.51 8.60
C ILE A 15 -13.13 -6.37 8.51
N GLU A 16 -13.67 -5.17 8.68
CA GLU A 16 -15.11 -4.92 8.47
C GLU A 16 -15.51 -5.10 7.00
N LYS A 17 -14.65 -4.69 6.05
CA LYS A 17 -14.87 -4.96 4.62
C LYS A 17 -14.89 -6.46 4.34
N VAL A 18 -13.97 -7.22 4.93
CA VAL A 18 -13.92 -8.69 4.77
C VAL A 18 -15.19 -9.35 5.31
N LYS A 19 -15.69 -8.92 6.47
CA LYS A 19 -17.00 -9.35 7.00
C LYS A 19 -18.14 -9.01 6.05
N GLY A 20 -18.15 -7.79 5.51
CA GLY A 20 -19.16 -7.33 4.56
C GLY A 20 -19.19 -8.11 3.24
N LEU A 21 -18.08 -8.77 2.88
CA LEU A 21 -18.00 -9.70 1.75
C LEU A 21 -18.53 -11.11 2.07
N GLY A 22 -18.95 -11.37 3.31
CA GLY A 22 -19.52 -12.64 3.76
C GLY A 22 -18.51 -13.61 4.37
N PHE A 23 -17.27 -13.19 4.60
CA PHE A 23 -16.29 -14.03 5.29
C PHE A 23 -16.46 -13.96 6.82
N ASP A 24 -16.31 -15.09 7.49
CA ASP A 24 -16.21 -15.15 8.94
C ASP A 24 -14.83 -14.60 9.38
N ALA A 25 -14.86 -13.51 10.17
CA ALA A 25 -13.66 -12.88 10.68
C ALA A 25 -12.82 -13.81 11.58
N SER A 26 -13.42 -14.82 12.20
CA SER A 26 -12.71 -15.77 13.06
C SER A 26 -11.75 -16.70 12.30
N LEU A 27 -11.86 -16.77 10.96
CA LEU A 27 -10.93 -17.49 10.10
C LEU A 27 -9.56 -16.79 9.99
N PHE A 28 -9.48 -15.52 10.38
CA PHE A 28 -8.28 -14.72 10.30
C PHE A 28 -7.77 -14.41 11.70
N LEU A 29 -6.47 -14.60 11.90
CA LEU A 29 -5.80 -14.16 13.12
C LEU A 29 -5.83 -12.63 13.25
N GLY A 30 -5.73 -11.94 12.11
CA GLY A 30 -5.77 -10.49 12.07
C GLY A 30 -5.56 -9.94 10.67
N VAL A 31 -5.49 -8.62 10.60
CA VAL A 31 -5.25 -7.86 9.38
C VAL A 31 -4.12 -6.87 9.63
N ILE A 32 -3.23 -6.73 8.66
CA ILE A 32 -2.21 -5.69 8.62
C ILE A 32 -2.32 -4.98 7.28
N THR A 33 -2.36 -3.65 7.35
CA THR A 33 -2.37 -2.81 6.16
C THR A 33 -1.21 -1.82 6.17
N SER A 34 -0.85 -1.29 5.00
CA SER A 34 0.06 -0.16 4.88
C SER A 34 -0.39 1.05 5.71
N GLY A 35 -1.68 1.36 5.69
CA GLY A 35 -2.27 2.43 6.50
C GLY A 35 -2.16 2.19 8.01
N GLU A 36 -2.33 0.94 8.45
CA GLU A 36 -2.16 0.56 9.85
C GLU A 36 -0.72 0.76 10.30
N LEU A 37 0.25 0.25 9.54
CA LEU A 37 1.67 0.41 9.87
C LEU A 37 2.08 1.88 9.83
N THR A 38 1.65 2.63 8.81
CA THR A 38 1.92 4.07 8.73
C THR A 38 1.40 4.79 9.97
N HIS A 39 0.16 4.50 10.39
CA HIS A 39 -0.40 5.09 11.61
C HIS A 39 0.42 4.71 12.86
N GLN A 40 0.77 3.44 13.02
CA GLN A 40 1.54 2.98 14.18
C GLN A 40 2.93 3.63 14.25
N TYR A 41 3.62 3.75 13.12
CA TYR A 41 4.94 4.39 13.05
C TYR A 41 4.86 5.91 13.30
N LEU A 42 3.84 6.59 12.77
CA LEU A 42 3.58 8.02 13.06
C LEU A 42 3.19 8.28 14.51
N GLN A 43 2.52 7.32 15.15
CA GLN A 43 2.10 7.40 16.55
C GLN A 43 3.27 7.15 17.51
N ARG A 44 4.04 6.07 17.30
CA ARG A 44 5.11 5.66 18.20
C ARG A 44 6.38 6.47 18.01
N ARG A 45 6.74 6.75 16.74
CA ARG A 45 7.97 7.46 16.35
C ARG A 45 9.23 6.91 17.03
N ASP A 46 9.28 5.61 17.22
CA ASP A 46 10.42 4.86 17.76
C ASP A 46 11.47 4.54 16.69
N ASP A 47 11.08 4.54 15.41
CA ASP A 47 11.99 4.51 14.27
C ASP A 47 12.67 5.88 14.06
N PRO A 48 14.00 5.95 13.87
CA PRO A 48 14.73 7.22 13.73
C PRO A 48 14.25 8.13 12.60
N TRP A 49 13.80 7.55 11.48
CA TRP A 49 13.31 8.32 10.34
C TRP A 49 11.97 8.98 10.70
N PHE A 50 11.05 8.24 11.33
CA PHE A 50 9.78 8.78 11.81
C PHE A 50 9.93 9.74 13.00
N ALA A 51 10.94 9.53 13.85
CA ALA A 51 11.28 10.42 14.96
C ALA A 51 11.76 11.80 14.48
N ALA A 52 12.47 11.84 13.34
CA ALA A 52 12.95 13.07 12.74
C ALA A 52 11.86 13.90 12.05
N LEU A 53 10.69 13.31 11.77
CA LEU A 53 9.58 14.05 11.18
C LEU A 53 9.05 15.12 12.14
N GLY A 54 8.70 16.27 11.57
CA GLY A 54 7.91 17.28 12.25
C GLY A 54 6.47 16.82 12.53
N ARG A 55 5.62 17.75 12.96
CA ARG A 55 4.19 17.50 13.28
C ARG A 55 3.24 18.10 12.26
N SER A 56 3.74 18.95 11.36
CA SER A 56 2.94 19.62 10.33
C SER A 56 3.04 18.89 9.00
N CYS A 57 1.91 18.54 8.39
CA CYS A 57 1.94 17.83 7.11
C CYS A 57 0.92 18.35 6.10
N ILE A 58 1.32 18.32 4.83
CA ILE A 58 0.36 18.28 3.72
C ILE A 58 -0.20 16.86 3.64
N HIS A 59 -1.52 16.72 3.70
CA HIS A 59 -2.19 15.42 3.69
C HIS A 59 -2.92 15.18 2.38
N PHE A 60 -2.42 14.27 1.55
CA PHE A 60 -3.16 13.77 0.40
C PHE A 60 -4.02 12.59 0.82
N THR A 61 -5.31 12.69 0.53
CA THR A 61 -6.35 11.79 1.04
C THR A 61 -7.34 11.43 -0.06
N TRP A 62 -8.32 10.60 0.31
CA TRP A 62 -9.43 10.24 -0.58
C TRP A 62 -10.60 11.20 -0.40
N ASN A 63 -11.45 11.33 -1.43
CA ASN A 63 -12.71 12.07 -1.34
C ASN A 63 -13.89 11.12 -1.48
N GLY A 64 -14.10 10.56 -2.68
CA GLY A 64 -15.23 9.68 -2.96
C GLY A 64 -15.19 8.36 -2.17
N ARG A 65 -14.01 7.98 -1.68
CA ARG A 65 -13.82 6.81 -0.80
C ARG A 65 -13.93 7.16 0.70
N GLY A 66 -14.14 8.44 1.02
CA GLY A 66 -14.07 9.03 2.36
C GLY A 66 -12.63 9.32 2.79
N ALA A 67 -12.36 10.48 3.37
CA ALA A 67 -11.01 10.84 3.83
C ALA A 67 -10.42 9.80 4.81
N ILE A 68 -9.08 9.68 4.86
CA ILE A 68 -8.39 8.96 5.93
C ILE A 68 -8.35 9.83 7.18
N PRO A 69 -8.98 9.40 8.29
CA PRO A 69 -8.90 10.14 9.54
C PRO A 69 -7.50 10.05 10.18
N LEU A 70 -7.03 11.13 10.81
CA LEU A 70 -5.70 11.24 11.44
C LEU A 70 -5.75 11.36 12.97
N GLU A 71 -6.90 11.08 13.59
CA GLU A 71 -7.08 11.23 15.04
C GLU A 71 -6.08 10.36 15.81
N GLY A 72 -5.59 10.90 16.93
CA GLY A 72 -4.62 10.22 17.78
C GLY A 72 -3.18 10.24 17.29
N LEU A 73 -2.88 10.91 16.17
CA LEU A 73 -1.51 11.09 15.67
C LEU A 73 -0.85 12.41 16.10
N ASP A 74 -1.63 13.36 16.65
CA ASP A 74 -1.14 14.71 17.00
C ASP A 74 -0.40 15.36 15.80
N LEU A 75 -1.07 15.36 14.64
CA LEU A 75 -0.57 15.98 13.42
C LEU A 75 -1.36 17.25 13.12
N ARG A 76 -0.66 18.29 12.70
CA ARG A 76 -1.25 19.53 12.19
C ARG A 76 -1.30 19.45 10.67
N VAL A 77 -2.49 19.28 10.12
CA VAL A 77 -2.66 19.34 8.66
C VAL A 77 -2.55 20.80 8.21
N VAL A 78 -1.65 21.07 7.26
CA VAL A 78 -1.39 22.40 6.71
C VAL A 78 -1.63 22.40 5.21
N GLU A 79 -2.13 23.52 4.69
CA GLU A 79 -2.40 23.70 3.25
C GLU A 79 -1.23 24.37 2.51
N ASN A 80 -0.37 25.09 3.24
CA ASN A 80 0.79 25.79 2.69
C ASN A 80 2.05 24.93 2.78
N VAL A 81 2.82 24.88 1.70
CA VAL A 81 4.09 24.13 1.62
C VAL A 81 5.13 24.71 2.60
N GLU A 82 5.09 26.02 2.86
CA GLU A 82 5.97 26.73 3.78
C GLU A 82 5.86 26.25 5.23
N GLU A 83 4.70 25.72 5.61
CA GLU A 83 4.42 25.24 6.96
C GLU A 83 4.56 23.72 7.09
N ALA A 84 4.75 23.02 5.96
CA ALA A 84 4.80 21.58 5.91
C ALA A 84 6.19 21.06 6.28
N GLU A 85 6.23 20.07 7.17
CA GLU A 85 7.46 19.39 7.57
C GLU A 85 7.57 18.01 6.89
N PHE A 86 6.45 17.47 6.39
CA PHE A 86 6.41 16.30 5.52
C PHE A 86 5.11 16.26 4.70
N VAL A 87 5.08 15.41 3.68
CA VAL A 87 3.86 15.05 2.93
C VAL A 87 3.38 13.68 3.41
N LEU A 88 2.09 13.54 3.71
CA LEU A 88 1.46 12.27 4.05
C LEU A 88 0.50 11.86 2.94
N ALA A 89 0.85 10.86 2.15
CA ALA A 89 0.06 10.39 1.02
C ALA A 89 -0.69 9.11 1.36
N HIS A 90 -1.97 9.28 1.68
CA HIS A 90 -2.92 8.19 1.83
C HIS A 90 -3.79 7.98 0.59
N GLY A 91 -4.03 9.04 -0.20
CA GLY A 91 -4.91 9.03 -1.37
C GLY A 91 -4.50 10.02 -2.46
N THR A 92 -5.24 10.02 -3.56
CA THR A 92 -4.95 10.78 -4.79
C THR A 92 -6.14 11.61 -5.27
N GLU A 93 -7.11 11.91 -4.38
CA GLU A 93 -8.39 12.54 -4.77
C GLU A 93 -8.65 13.89 -4.07
N ALA A 94 -8.01 14.15 -2.93
CA ALA A 94 -8.24 15.34 -2.13
C ALA A 94 -7.05 15.78 -1.28
N LEU A 95 -7.07 17.05 -0.88
CA LEU A 95 -6.25 17.61 0.19
C LEU A 95 -7.04 17.58 1.50
N GLY A 96 -6.43 17.11 2.58
CA GLY A 96 -7.00 17.16 3.93
C GLY A 96 -6.89 18.56 4.53
N ASN A 97 -7.84 18.90 5.41
CA ASN A 97 -7.90 20.16 6.14
C ASN A 97 -7.64 19.94 7.64
N ALA A 98 -7.33 21.01 8.36
CA ALA A 98 -7.04 20.96 9.81
C ALA A 98 -8.23 20.48 10.67
N ASP A 99 -9.47 20.61 10.18
CA ASP A 99 -10.69 20.15 10.86
C ASP A 99 -11.04 18.67 10.56
N GLY A 100 -10.19 17.97 9.81
CA GLY A 100 -10.41 16.59 9.38
C GLY A 100 -11.29 16.43 8.14
N SER A 101 -11.84 17.52 7.59
CA SER A 101 -12.51 17.49 6.30
C SER A 101 -11.50 17.39 5.13
N SER A 102 -12.00 17.22 3.92
CA SER A 102 -11.16 17.12 2.73
C SER A 102 -11.75 17.93 1.57
N CYS A 103 -10.89 18.62 0.81
CA CYS A 103 -11.26 19.33 -0.40
C CYS A 103 -10.80 18.56 -1.63
N SER A 104 -11.71 18.32 -2.58
CA SER A 104 -11.38 17.61 -3.83
C SER A 104 -10.26 18.33 -4.56
N MET A 105 -9.26 17.59 -5.02
CA MET A 105 -8.11 18.13 -5.72
C MET A 105 -7.75 17.24 -6.90
N LYS A 106 -7.37 17.86 -8.02
CA LYS A 106 -6.92 17.12 -9.20
C LYS A 106 -5.49 16.63 -9.01
N LEU A 107 -5.15 15.55 -9.69
CA LEU A 107 -3.82 14.96 -9.61
C LEU A 107 -2.74 15.97 -10.03
N GLU A 108 -2.98 16.76 -11.07
CA GLU A 108 -2.02 17.75 -11.56
C GLU A 108 -1.73 18.85 -10.53
N ASP A 109 -2.70 19.20 -9.69
CA ASP A 109 -2.54 20.18 -8.63
C ASP A 109 -1.76 19.58 -7.44
N MET A 110 -2.03 18.32 -7.08
CA MET A 110 -1.22 17.58 -6.10
C MET A 110 0.24 17.48 -6.56
N GLU A 111 0.46 17.24 -7.85
CA GLU A 111 1.81 17.16 -8.42
C GLU A 111 2.57 18.49 -8.36
N ARG A 112 1.89 19.62 -8.55
CA ARG A 112 2.50 20.96 -8.36
C ARG A 112 2.92 21.19 -6.91
N ILE A 113 2.11 20.74 -5.95
CA ILE A 113 2.46 20.79 -4.53
C ILE A 113 3.72 19.95 -4.27
N LEU A 114 3.81 18.75 -4.87
CA LEU A 114 4.99 17.91 -4.78
C LEU A 114 6.25 18.55 -5.38
N GLU A 115 6.14 19.24 -6.51
CA GLU A 115 7.28 19.97 -7.10
C GLU A 115 7.83 21.04 -6.13
N LEU A 116 6.95 21.76 -5.44
CA LEU A 116 7.34 22.73 -4.40
C LEU A 116 7.95 22.07 -3.16
N CYS A 117 7.38 20.95 -2.72
CA CYS A 117 7.90 20.19 -1.58
C CYS A 117 9.30 19.63 -1.86
N ALA A 118 9.52 19.08 -3.05
CA ALA A 118 10.81 18.53 -3.47
C ALA A 118 11.88 19.62 -3.53
N ALA A 119 11.55 20.81 -4.07
CA ALA A 119 12.46 21.94 -4.11
C ALA A 119 12.91 22.44 -2.72
N LYS A 120 12.13 22.16 -1.67
CA LYS A 120 12.46 22.48 -0.26
C LYS A 120 13.03 21.28 0.52
N GLY A 121 13.13 20.11 -0.08
CA GLY A 121 13.62 18.90 0.59
C GLY A 121 12.67 18.34 1.65
N ILE A 122 11.36 18.57 1.52
CA ILE A 122 10.35 18.04 2.44
C ILE A 122 10.20 16.52 2.21
N PRO A 123 10.29 15.63 3.21
CA PRO A 123 10.12 14.19 2.98
C PRO A 123 8.65 13.80 2.76
N MET A 124 8.40 12.67 2.10
CA MET A 124 7.06 12.13 1.85
C MET A 124 6.89 10.73 2.47
N VAL A 125 5.79 10.51 3.19
CA VAL A 125 5.35 9.21 3.68
C VAL A 125 4.22 8.70 2.80
N VAL A 126 4.35 7.47 2.31
CA VAL A 126 3.40 6.86 1.37
C VAL A 126 2.74 5.67 2.03
N ALA A 127 1.47 5.83 2.39
CA ALA A 127 0.68 4.84 3.12
C ALA A 127 -0.04 3.83 2.22
N ASN A 128 0.17 3.91 0.91
CA ASN A 128 -0.26 2.91 -0.07
C ASN A 128 0.75 2.90 -1.23
N PRO A 129 1.65 1.91 -1.30
CA PRO A 129 2.67 1.82 -2.33
C PRO A 129 2.15 1.46 -3.73
N ASP A 130 0.88 1.06 -3.86
CA ASP A 130 0.35 0.68 -5.16
C ASP A 130 0.41 1.86 -6.13
N TYR A 131 0.73 1.59 -7.39
CA TYR A 131 0.73 2.58 -8.46
C TYR A 131 -0.66 2.74 -9.06
N VAL A 132 -1.34 1.60 -9.27
CA VAL A 132 -2.67 1.54 -9.87
C VAL A 132 -3.51 0.46 -9.20
N THR A 133 -4.83 0.65 -9.21
CA THR A 133 -5.79 -0.40 -8.86
C THR A 133 -6.83 -0.55 -9.97
N VAL A 134 -7.35 -1.77 -10.16
CA VAL A 134 -8.49 -2.03 -11.02
C VAL A 134 -9.77 -1.88 -10.21
N GLU A 135 -10.67 -1.00 -10.63
CA GLU A 135 -11.97 -0.81 -9.97
C GLU A 135 -13.05 -0.73 -11.05
N ALA A 136 -14.02 -1.65 -11.02
CA ALA A 136 -15.11 -1.73 -12.00
C ALA A 136 -14.66 -1.68 -13.49
N ARG A 137 -13.46 -2.22 -13.80
CA ARG A 137 -12.76 -2.25 -15.10
C ARG A 137 -11.96 -1.00 -15.48
N ASP A 138 -11.99 0.05 -14.67
CA ASP A 138 -11.15 1.24 -14.88
C ASP A 138 -9.88 1.18 -14.03
N LEU A 139 -8.74 1.58 -14.62
CA LEU A 139 -7.49 1.78 -13.89
C LEU A 139 -7.54 3.12 -13.14
N ARG A 140 -7.26 3.08 -11.84
CA ARG A 140 -7.20 4.28 -11.01
C ARG A 140 -5.81 4.48 -10.44
N VAL A 141 -5.36 5.73 -10.45
CA VAL A 141 -4.07 6.16 -9.91
C VAL A 141 -4.07 6.07 -8.38
N MET A 142 -3.05 5.43 -7.84
CA MET A 142 -2.86 5.20 -6.40
C MET A 142 -1.64 5.99 -5.87
N PRO A 143 -1.49 6.16 -4.54
CA PRO A 143 -0.47 7.04 -3.96
C PRO A 143 0.98 6.70 -4.34
N GLY A 144 1.28 5.45 -4.68
CA GLY A 144 2.60 5.05 -5.20
C GLY A 144 2.99 5.74 -6.50
N THR A 145 2.02 6.17 -7.32
CA THR A 145 2.30 6.98 -8.52
C THR A 145 2.82 8.38 -8.15
N LEU A 146 2.22 9.03 -7.15
CA LEU A 146 2.69 10.31 -6.64
C LEU A 146 4.09 10.18 -6.05
N ALA A 147 4.32 9.12 -5.29
CA ALA A 147 5.60 8.82 -4.67
C ALA A 147 6.73 8.60 -5.68
N ALA A 148 6.50 7.82 -6.73
CA ALA A 148 7.50 7.62 -7.78
C ALA A 148 7.77 8.88 -8.61
N LYS A 149 6.78 9.77 -8.76
CA LYS A 149 7.03 11.11 -9.31
C LYS A 149 7.89 11.92 -8.34
N TYR A 150 7.62 11.84 -7.04
CA TYR A 150 8.40 12.54 -6.01
C TYR A 150 9.87 12.14 -6.00
N GLU A 151 10.18 10.84 -6.09
CA GLU A 151 11.56 10.35 -6.19
C GLU A 151 12.27 10.87 -7.44
N LYS A 152 11.57 10.95 -8.59
CA LYS A 152 12.14 11.53 -9.83
C LYS A 152 12.45 13.02 -9.70
N LEU A 153 11.74 13.73 -8.81
CA LEU A 153 12.02 15.13 -8.46
C LEU A 153 13.18 15.26 -7.46
N GLY A 154 13.77 14.14 -7.01
CA GLY A 154 14.81 14.12 -5.99
C GLY A 154 14.28 14.16 -4.56
N GLY A 155 12.96 14.02 -4.38
CA GLY A 155 12.33 13.99 -3.06
C GLY A 155 12.57 12.66 -2.35
N GLU A 156 12.72 12.72 -1.03
CA GLU A 156 12.86 11.55 -0.18
C GLU A 156 11.50 10.92 0.12
N VAL A 157 11.37 9.60 -0.05
CA VAL A 157 10.14 8.85 0.19
C VAL A 157 10.33 7.72 1.19
N LYS A 158 9.45 7.67 2.20
CA LYS A 158 9.25 6.50 3.06
C LYS A 158 8.03 5.71 2.58
N TRP A 159 8.32 4.58 1.94
CA TRP A 159 7.34 3.63 1.45
C TRP A 159 6.85 2.72 2.58
N MET A 160 5.53 2.62 2.77
CA MET A 160 4.94 1.76 3.81
C MET A 160 4.13 0.63 3.20
N GLY A 161 4.59 -0.60 3.37
CA GLY A 161 3.95 -1.83 2.85
C GLY A 161 4.69 -2.46 1.70
N LYS A 162 4.02 -3.37 0.97
CA LYS A 162 4.67 -4.17 -0.09
C LYS A 162 5.10 -3.25 -1.25
N PRO A 163 6.33 -3.39 -1.81
CA PRO A 163 7.16 -4.58 -1.72
C PRO A 163 8.09 -4.66 -0.49
N ASP A 164 8.12 -3.66 0.40
CA ASP A 164 8.95 -3.69 1.60
C ASP A 164 8.55 -4.85 2.53
N GLU A 165 9.54 -5.48 3.18
CA GLU A 165 9.36 -6.63 4.08
C GLU A 165 8.68 -6.27 5.41
N ILE A 166 8.56 -4.98 5.75
CA ILE A 166 7.98 -4.46 6.99
C ILE A 166 6.62 -5.08 7.33
N ILE A 167 5.80 -5.32 6.30
CA ILE A 167 4.44 -5.83 6.49
C ILE A 167 4.44 -7.32 6.84
N TYR A 168 5.35 -8.10 6.25
CA TYR A 168 5.51 -9.51 6.58
C TYR A 168 6.14 -9.69 7.96
N LYS A 169 7.15 -8.87 8.31
CA LYS A 169 7.72 -8.84 9.67
C LYS A 169 6.64 -8.58 10.72
N SER A 170 5.76 -7.60 10.46
CA SER A 170 4.64 -7.30 11.34
C SER A 170 3.63 -8.45 11.42
N ALA A 171 3.36 -9.13 10.30
CA ALA A 171 2.43 -10.26 10.25
C ALA A 171 2.95 -11.49 11.00
N MET A 172 4.24 -11.80 10.85
CA MET A 172 4.91 -12.88 11.58
C MET A 172 4.95 -12.60 13.08
N ALA A 173 5.26 -11.36 13.48
CA ALA A 173 5.19 -10.95 14.88
C ALA A 173 3.78 -11.09 15.47
N MET A 174 2.74 -10.74 14.71
CA MET A 174 1.34 -10.95 15.10
C MET A 174 1.00 -12.44 15.25
N ALA A 175 1.53 -13.28 14.36
CA ALA A 175 1.32 -14.73 14.36
C ALA A 175 2.17 -15.49 15.38
N GLY A 176 3.24 -14.88 15.92
CA GLY A 176 4.17 -15.55 16.81
C GLY A 176 4.89 -16.72 16.11
N THR A 177 5.24 -16.54 14.83
CA THR A 177 5.79 -17.60 13.97
C THR A 177 7.02 -17.10 13.23
N ASP A 178 7.83 -18.04 12.74
CA ASP A 178 9.02 -17.76 11.94
C ASP A 178 8.74 -17.87 10.43
N VAL A 179 9.67 -17.36 9.62
CA VAL A 179 9.61 -17.36 8.16
C VAL A 179 9.38 -18.76 7.58
N SER A 180 10.01 -19.79 8.16
CA SER A 180 9.92 -21.18 7.68
C SER A 180 8.52 -21.80 7.78
N ASP A 181 7.66 -21.22 8.62
CA ASP A 181 6.28 -21.69 8.84
C ASP A 181 5.26 -20.82 8.10
N CYS A 182 5.73 -19.90 7.25
CA CYS A 182 4.90 -18.96 6.51
C CYS A 182 4.86 -19.29 5.03
N ILE A 183 3.69 -19.09 4.44
CA ILE A 183 3.52 -19.01 2.98
C ILE A 183 2.72 -17.75 2.64
N ALA A 184 3.24 -16.95 1.72
CA ALA A 184 2.60 -15.76 1.19
C ALA A 184 1.68 -16.15 0.01
N VAL A 185 0.48 -15.59 -0.05
CA VAL A 185 -0.44 -15.81 -1.17
C VAL A 185 -0.84 -14.45 -1.72
N GLY A 186 -0.65 -14.24 -3.02
CA GLY A 186 -0.96 -12.96 -3.66
C GLY A 186 -0.97 -13.05 -5.18
N ASP A 187 -1.42 -11.98 -5.81
CA ASP A 187 -1.67 -11.91 -7.25
C ASP A 187 -0.79 -10.87 -7.96
N SER A 188 0.10 -10.20 -7.23
CA SER A 188 1.02 -9.21 -7.77
C SER A 188 2.47 -9.65 -7.70
N PHE A 189 3.14 -9.77 -8.85
CA PHE A 189 4.60 -9.90 -8.90
C PHE A 189 5.31 -8.69 -8.29
N HIS A 190 4.83 -7.47 -8.58
CA HIS A 190 5.48 -6.23 -8.16
C HIS A 190 5.42 -6.02 -6.63
N HIS A 191 4.37 -6.51 -5.98
CA HIS A 191 4.14 -6.32 -4.54
C HIS A 191 4.27 -7.63 -3.77
N ASP A 192 3.40 -8.61 -4.01
CA ASP A 192 3.24 -9.78 -3.14
C ASP A 192 4.43 -10.72 -3.24
N ILE A 193 4.77 -11.13 -4.46
CA ILE A 193 5.85 -12.09 -4.71
C ILE A 193 7.20 -11.45 -4.41
N LYS A 194 7.42 -10.21 -4.85
CA LYS A 194 8.66 -9.48 -4.58
C LYS A 194 8.88 -9.28 -3.08
N SER A 195 7.85 -8.91 -2.34
CA SER A 195 7.94 -8.73 -0.88
C SER A 195 8.16 -10.06 -0.15
N ALA A 196 7.51 -11.15 -0.60
CA ALA A 196 7.73 -12.47 -0.04
C ALA A 196 9.17 -12.97 -0.29
N ASN A 197 9.69 -12.81 -1.52
CA ASN A 197 11.08 -13.11 -1.84
C ASN A 197 12.06 -12.30 -0.98
N ALA A 198 11.83 -11.00 -0.81
CA ALA A 198 12.66 -10.14 0.04
C ALA A 198 12.63 -10.57 1.52
N ALA A 199 11.47 -11.00 2.02
CA ALA A 199 11.28 -11.51 3.37
C ALA A 199 11.75 -12.98 3.56
N GLY A 200 12.17 -13.66 2.49
CA GLY A 200 12.55 -15.08 2.51
C GLY A 200 11.37 -16.05 2.69
N ILE A 201 10.14 -15.59 2.47
CA ILE A 201 8.90 -16.37 2.63
C ILE A 201 8.56 -17.07 1.31
N GLU A 202 8.21 -18.36 1.37
CA GLU A 202 7.69 -19.07 0.20
C GLU A 202 6.38 -18.44 -0.28
N SER A 203 6.18 -18.34 -1.59
CA SER A 203 5.01 -17.62 -2.12
C SER A 203 4.24 -18.39 -3.18
N VAL A 204 2.92 -18.28 -3.10
CA VAL A 204 1.96 -18.73 -4.10
C VAL A 204 1.47 -17.54 -4.91
N PHE A 205 1.71 -17.58 -6.22
CA PHE A 205 1.19 -16.61 -7.18
C PHE A 205 -0.19 -17.03 -7.70
N ILE A 206 -1.18 -16.15 -7.57
CA ILE A 206 -2.54 -16.33 -8.08
C ILE A 206 -2.69 -15.66 -9.45
N THR A 207 -2.88 -16.45 -10.50
CA THR A 207 -2.87 -15.95 -11.89
C THR A 207 -4.12 -15.16 -12.26
N GLY A 208 -5.25 -15.42 -11.60
CA GLY A 208 -6.53 -14.77 -11.88
C GLY A 208 -6.71 -13.34 -11.34
N GLY A 209 -5.65 -12.71 -10.82
CA GLY A 209 -5.70 -11.36 -10.26
C GLY A 209 -5.13 -10.28 -11.19
N ILE A 210 -4.35 -9.32 -10.68
CA ILE A 210 -3.95 -8.12 -11.44
C ILE A 210 -3.21 -8.40 -12.76
N HIS A 211 -2.51 -9.53 -12.87
CA HIS A 211 -1.77 -9.94 -14.07
C HIS A 211 -2.61 -10.78 -15.05
N ALA A 212 -3.89 -11.03 -14.76
CA ALA A 212 -4.74 -11.90 -15.59
C ALA A 212 -4.74 -11.49 -17.07
N THR A 213 -4.87 -10.19 -17.36
CA THR A 213 -4.82 -9.66 -18.74
C THR A 213 -3.44 -9.84 -19.39
N GLU A 214 -2.34 -9.60 -18.65
CA GLU A 214 -0.97 -9.83 -19.15
C GLU A 214 -0.72 -11.32 -19.44
N LEU A 215 -1.40 -12.20 -18.71
CA LEU A 215 -1.37 -13.65 -18.88
C LEU A 215 -2.36 -14.19 -19.93
N GLY A 216 -3.15 -13.31 -20.56
CA GLY A 216 -4.15 -13.69 -21.58
C GLY A 216 -5.36 -14.45 -21.00
N LEU A 217 -5.67 -14.26 -19.72
CA LEU A 217 -6.80 -14.90 -19.05
C LEU A 217 -8.04 -14.01 -19.14
N HIS A 218 -9.19 -14.63 -19.43
CA HIS A 218 -10.48 -13.95 -19.60
C HIS A 218 -11.57 -14.47 -18.67
N GLY A 219 -11.33 -15.59 -17.98
CA GLY A 219 -12.30 -16.27 -17.14
C GLY A 219 -11.71 -16.77 -15.82
N PHE A 220 -12.58 -16.91 -14.82
CA PHE A 220 -12.20 -17.48 -13.53
C PHE A 220 -11.80 -18.95 -13.68
N GLY A 221 -10.64 -19.32 -13.13
CA GLY A 221 -10.16 -20.70 -13.12
C GLY A 221 -9.47 -21.16 -14.41
N GLU A 222 -9.23 -20.26 -15.36
CA GLU A 222 -8.35 -20.50 -16.50
C GLU A 222 -6.90 -20.73 -16.03
N VAL A 223 -6.15 -21.51 -16.81
CA VAL A 223 -4.77 -21.88 -16.50
C VAL A 223 -3.84 -21.00 -17.33
N ALA A 224 -2.97 -20.25 -16.66
CA ALA A 224 -1.93 -19.48 -17.35
C ALA A 224 -0.88 -20.40 -17.98
N ASP A 225 -0.41 -20.03 -19.16
CA ASP A 225 0.74 -20.67 -19.77
C ASP A 225 2.00 -20.46 -18.91
N SER A 226 2.74 -21.54 -18.65
CA SER A 226 3.91 -21.49 -17.76
C SER A 226 5.02 -20.58 -18.29
N SER A 227 5.17 -20.45 -19.61
CA SER A 227 6.18 -19.56 -20.20
C SER A 227 5.82 -18.09 -20.03
N SER A 228 4.52 -17.76 -20.06
CA SER A 228 4.03 -16.41 -19.74
C SER A 228 4.29 -16.06 -18.27
N VAL A 229 4.02 -16.98 -17.34
CA VAL A 229 4.32 -16.77 -15.92
C VAL A 229 5.82 -16.59 -15.68
N GLN A 230 6.67 -17.42 -16.31
CA GLN A 230 8.13 -17.28 -16.22
C GLN A 230 8.63 -15.94 -16.79
N SER A 231 8.01 -15.47 -17.87
CA SER A 231 8.32 -14.17 -18.48
C SER A 231 8.00 -13.02 -17.53
N LEU A 232 6.86 -13.06 -16.84
CA LEU A 232 6.51 -12.08 -15.81
C LEU A 232 7.46 -12.16 -14.61
N ALA A 233 7.77 -13.38 -14.13
CA ALA A 233 8.70 -13.57 -13.02
C ALA A 233 10.08 -12.95 -13.32
N THR A 234 10.57 -13.14 -14.55
CA THR A 234 11.83 -12.56 -15.03
C THR A 234 11.74 -11.04 -15.16
N LYS A 235 10.64 -10.51 -15.74
CA LYS A 235 10.39 -9.08 -15.92
C LYS A 235 10.39 -8.31 -14.59
N TYR A 236 9.83 -8.89 -13.54
CA TYR A 236 9.72 -8.24 -12.22
C TYR A 236 10.83 -8.64 -11.23
N GLU A 237 11.71 -9.56 -11.63
CA GLU A 237 12.72 -10.20 -10.76
C GLU A 237 12.12 -10.74 -9.47
N ALA A 238 10.96 -11.40 -9.60
CA ALA A 238 10.18 -11.93 -8.49
C ALA A 238 9.68 -13.33 -8.86
N TYR A 239 10.04 -14.34 -8.06
CA TYR A 239 9.91 -15.75 -8.40
C TYR A 239 9.02 -16.46 -7.38
N PRO A 240 7.79 -16.86 -7.76
CA PRO A 240 6.93 -17.61 -6.87
C PRO A 240 7.38 -19.06 -6.76
N PHE A 241 7.16 -19.66 -5.58
CA PHE A 241 7.37 -21.09 -5.37
C PHE A 241 6.27 -21.93 -6.01
N TYR A 242 5.04 -21.43 -5.94
CA TYR A 242 3.86 -22.11 -6.46
C TYR A 242 3.02 -21.15 -7.32
N VAL A 243 2.28 -21.71 -8.26
CA VAL A 243 1.36 -20.96 -9.12
C VAL A 243 0.00 -21.64 -9.07
N LEU A 244 -1.04 -20.88 -8.70
CA LEU A 244 -2.42 -21.33 -8.68
C LEU A 244 -3.29 -20.41 -9.52
N ARG A 245 -4.35 -20.97 -10.12
CA ARG A 245 -5.32 -20.17 -10.88
C ARG A 245 -6.20 -19.27 -10.04
N ALA A 246 -6.52 -19.71 -8.83
CA ALA A 246 -7.37 -19.04 -7.86
C ALA A 246 -7.02 -19.56 -6.46
N PHE A 247 -7.27 -18.72 -5.46
CA PHE A 247 -7.25 -19.15 -4.07
C PHE A 247 -8.63 -19.72 -3.71
N THR A 248 -8.66 -21.00 -3.33
CA THR A 248 -9.88 -21.72 -2.95
C THR A 248 -9.67 -22.40 -1.60
N TRP A 249 -10.63 -22.23 -0.69
CA TRP A 249 -10.67 -22.90 0.61
C TRP A 249 -11.15 -24.35 0.48
#